data_AF-A0A183JUN3-F1
#
_entry.id   AF-A0A183JUN3-F1
#
_cell.length_a   1.000
_cell.length_b   1.000
_cell.length_c   1.000
_cell.angle_alpha   90.00
_cell.angle_beta   90.00
_cell.angle_gamma   90.00
#
_symmetry.space_group_name_H-M   'P 1'
#
loop_
_entity.id
_entity.type
_entity.pdbx_description
1 polymer ?
#
loop_
_entity_poly.entity_id
_entity_poly.type
_entity_poly.pdbx_seq_one_letter_code
_entity_poly.pdbx_strand_id
1 'polypeptide(L)'
;MTGLVALHSDCNVVVVEGGPKQQRKFQRLMLCRIKWREGKRGTVGNPSGSFSHEDRAATSELDSDTGCRLIWKGTVKQRAFDKIQFKACPTELYAREQFRKRDVEHYWDLAYSGAILETLDS
;
A
#
# COMPACT_ATOMS: atom_id res chain seq x y z
N MET A 1 -1.71 -4.33 -15.14
CA MET A 1 -1.20 -3.74 -13.89
C MET A 1 -0.08 -4.62 -13.41
N THR A 2 1.09 -4.06 -13.20
CA THR A 2 2.33 -4.77 -12.83
C THR A 2 2.85 -4.17 -11.52
N GLY A 3 3.84 -4.78 -10.87
CA GLY A 3 4.35 -4.24 -9.62
C GLY A 3 5.02 -5.26 -8.71
N LEU A 4 5.26 -4.85 -7.46
CA LEU A 4 5.89 -5.67 -6.43
C LEU A 4 5.16 -5.47 -5.10
N VAL A 5 4.90 -6.57 -4.42
CA VAL A 5 4.45 -6.62 -3.03
C VAL A 5 5.58 -7.16 -2.20
N ALA A 6 6.21 -6.31 -1.40
CA ALA A 6 7.23 -6.67 -0.43
C ALA A 6 6.56 -6.88 0.94
N LEU A 7 6.69 -8.08 1.48
CA LEU A 7 6.17 -8.45 2.78
C LEU A 7 7.31 -8.41 3.79
N HIS A 8 7.26 -7.50 4.76
CA HIS A 8 8.27 -7.32 5.79
C HIS A 8 7.57 -7.21 7.16
N SER A 9 8.26 -7.56 8.24
CA SER A 9 7.68 -7.51 9.60
C SER A 9 7.18 -6.12 9.97
N ASP A 10 7.97 -5.11 9.62
CA ASP A 10 7.75 -3.74 10.10
C ASP A 10 6.79 -2.96 9.18
N CYS A 11 6.86 -3.18 7.87
CA CYS A 11 5.90 -2.59 6.92
C CYS A 11 5.77 -3.40 5.64
N ASN A 12 4.54 -3.60 5.17
CA ASN A 12 4.29 -4.19 3.85
C ASN A 12 4.18 -3.10 2.80
N VAL A 13 4.93 -3.23 1.70
CA VAL A 13 4.97 -2.23 0.62
C VAL A 13 4.37 -2.80 -0.65
N VAL A 14 3.38 -2.09 -1.21
CA VAL A 14 2.70 -2.45 -2.46
C VAL A 14 2.97 -1.37 -3.51
N VAL A 15 3.74 -1.70 -4.53
CA VAL A 15 3.97 -0.85 -5.70
C VAL A 15 3.17 -1.37 -6.87
N VAL A 16 2.45 -0.48 -7.56
CA VAL A 16 1.66 -0.81 -8.75
C VAL A 16 1.88 0.17 -9.90
N GLU A 17 2.09 -0.38 -11.09
CA GLU A 17 2.23 0.35 -12.35
C GLU A 17 1.11 -0.04 -13.31
N GLY A 18 0.51 0.93 -13.99
CA GLY A 18 -0.68 0.69 -14.81
C GLY A 18 -1.14 1.92 -15.54
N GLY A 19 -2.17 1.77 -16.38
CA GLY A 19 -2.83 2.94 -16.97
C GLY A 19 -3.62 3.73 -15.90
N PRO A 20 -3.90 5.03 -16.11
CA PRO A 20 -4.57 5.87 -15.11
C PRO A 20 -5.93 5.33 -14.64
N LYS A 21 -6.71 4.71 -15.54
CA LYS A 21 -7.99 4.07 -15.18
C LYS A 21 -7.79 2.86 -14.25
N GLN A 22 -6.76 2.05 -14.48
CA GLN A 22 -6.44 0.89 -13.64
C GLN A 22 -5.96 1.34 -12.26
N GLN A 23 -5.07 2.33 -12.21
CA GLN A 23 -4.57 2.91 -10.96
C GLN A 23 -5.71 3.51 -10.11
N ARG A 24 -6.66 4.25 -10.70
CA ARG A 24 -7.82 4.78 -9.96
C ARG A 24 -8.68 3.67 -9.35
N LYS A 25 -8.95 2.59 -10.11
CA LYS A 25 -9.71 1.44 -9.61
C LYS A 25 -8.96 0.73 -8.47
N PHE A 26 -7.65 0.57 -8.60
CA PHE A 26 -6.82 -0.06 -7.57
C PHE A 26 -6.70 0.79 -6.31
N GLN A 27 -6.50 2.11 -6.44
CA GLN A 27 -6.47 3.03 -5.31
C GLN A 27 -7.81 2.99 -4.54
N ARG A 28 -8.96 3.01 -5.23
CA ARG A 28 -10.28 2.88 -4.57
C ARG A 28 -10.46 1.52 -3.90
N LEU A 29 -9.91 0.44 -4.49
CA LEU A 29 -9.91 -0.87 -3.86
C LEU A 29 -9.13 -0.85 -2.54
N MET A 30 -7.88 -0.39 -2.58
CA MET A 30 -6.97 -0.40 -1.43
C MET A 30 -7.40 0.53 -0.32
N LEU A 31 -7.83 1.76 -0.63
CA LEU A 31 -8.07 2.78 0.40
C LEU A 31 -9.53 2.84 0.88
N CYS A 32 -10.50 2.37 0.08
CA CYS A 32 -11.92 2.55 0.40
C CYS A 32 -12.69 1.24 0.54
N ARG A 33 -12.36 0.21 -0.26
CA ARG A 33 -13.16 -1.02 -0.33
C ARG A 33 -12.65 -2.12 0.60
N ILE A 34 -11.33 -2.23 0.76
CA ILE A 34 -10.73 -3.21 1.68
C ILE A 34 -10.79 -2.62 3.09
N LYS A 35 -11.42 -3.35 4.00
CA LYS A 35 -11.48 -2.99 5.41
C LYS A 35 -10.32 -3.64 6.15
N TRP A 36 -9.18 -2.96 6.18
CA TRP A 36 -7.92 -3.51 6.73
C TRP A 36 -7.99 -3.88 8.21
N ARG A 37 -8.85 -3.22 9.00
CA ARG A 37 -8.98 -3.46 10.45
C ARG A 37 -10.04 -4.47 10.86
N GLU A 38 -10.97 -4.80 9.97
CA GLU A 38 -12.09 -5.69 10.31
C GLU A 38 -11.64 -7.16 10.50
N GLY A 39 -10.37 -7.47 10.15
CA GLY A 39 -9.76 -8.79 10.29
C GLY A 39 -9.25 -9.20 11.69
N LYS A 40 -9.32 -8.34 12.72
CA LYS A 40 -9.05 -8.76 14.12
C LYS A 40 -10.25 -9.43 14.80
N ARG A 41 -11.38 -9.67 14.11
CA ARG A 41 -12.55 -10.40 14.65
C ARG A 41 -12.60 -11.85 14.16
N GLY A 42 -11.60 -12.62 14.58
CA GLY A 42 -11.66 -14.09 14.59
C GLY A 42 -12.33 -14.67 15.85
N THR A 43 -12.93 -13.82 16.70
CA THR A 43 -13.71 -14.23 17.86
C THR A 43 -14.99 -13.38 17.93
N VAL A 44 -16.11 -14.00 17.56
CA VAL A 44 -17.50 -13.74 17.95
C VAL A 44 -18.04 -12.30 17.81
N GLY A 45 -19.03 -12.13 16.92
CA GLY A 45 -20.22 -11.33 17.26
C GLY A 45 -20.53 -10.06 16.46
N ASN A 46 -21.60 -10.17 15.68
CA ASN A 46 -22.61 -9.17 15.30
C ASN A 46 -22.41 -8.28 14.04
N PRO A 47 -23.39 -8.25 13.10
CA PRO A 47 -23.38 -7.40 11.92
C PRO A 47 -24.18 -6.12 12.16
N SER A 48 -23.52 -4.97 12.23
CA SER A 48 -24.21 -3.68 12.14
C SER A 48 -23.21 -2.59 11.78
N GLY A 49 -23.41 -1.93 10.62
CA GLY A 49 -22.64 -0.71 10.32
C GLY A 49 -22.62 -0.29 8.86
N SER A 50 -23.78 0.14 8.36
CA SER A 50 -24.02 1.18 7.33
C SER A 50 -23.09 1.31 6.11
N PHE A 51 -23.67 1.02 4.94
CA PHE A 51 -23.19 1.55 3.66
C PHE A 51 -23.66 3.01 3.51
N SER A 52 -22.73 3.97 3.50
CA SER A 52 -22.98 5.32 2.99
C SER A 52 -22.08 5.60 1.80
N HIS A 53 -22.72 5.79 0.66
CA HIS A 53 -22.14 6.13 -0.63
C HIS A 53 -22.01 7.66 -0.70
N GLU A 54 -20.79 8.21 -0.70
CA GLU A 54 -20.55 9.56 -1.21
C GLU A 54 -19.26 9.59 -2.02
N ASP A 55 -19.39 9.93 -3.31
CA ASP A 55 -18.31 10.46 -4.13
C ASP A 55 -17.87 11.80 -3.53
N ARG A 56 -16.93 11.77 -2.59
CA ARG A 56 -16.19 12.96 -2.17
C ARG A 56 -14.81 12.97 -2.81
N ALA A 57 -14.52 14.12 -3.41
CA ALA A 57 -13.26 14.44 -4.06
C ALA A 57 -12.08 14.08 -3.15
N ALA A 58 -11.05 13.51 -3.79
CA ALA A 58 -9.80 13.11 -3.18
C ALA A 58 -9.08 14.33 -2.60
N THR A 59 -9.29 14.60 -1.32
CA THR A 59 -8.46 15.35 -0.36
C THR A 59 -9.29 15.51 0.91
N SER A 60 -9.47 14.44 1.67
CA SER A 60 -9.83 14.54 3.08
C SER A 60 -8.69 13.92 3.85
N GLU A 61 -8.20 14.68 4.82
CA GLU A 61 -7.04 14.32 5.62
C GLU A 61 -7.20 12.92 6.20
N LEU A 62 -6.11 12.18 6.03
CA LEU A 62 -5.65 11.03 6.79
C LEU A 62 -6.55 10.69 7.99
N ASP A 63 -7.51 9.80 7.77
CA ASP A 63 -7.99 8.97 8.86
C ASP A 63 -6.76 8.14 9.29
N SER A 64 -6.18 8.54 10.42
CA SER A 64 -4.89 8.11 10.99
C SER A 64 -4.90 6.64 11.46
N ASP A 65 -5.74 5.81 10.85
CA ASP A 65 -5.95 4.43 11.27
C ASP A 65 -6.43 3.51 10.12
N THR A 66 -6.17 3.81 8.84
CA THR A 66 -6.72 3.02 7.72
C THR A 66 -5.99 1.70 7.42
N GLY A 67 -4.87 1.38 8.10
CA GLY A 67 -4.09 0.14 7.91
C GLY A 67 -3.37 0.02 6.56
N CYS A 68 -3.80 0.79 5.55
CA CYS A 68 -3.14 0.98 4.27
C CYS A 68 -3.21 2.45 3.88
N ARG A 69 -2.06 3.04 3.55
CA ARG A 69 -1.94 4.44 3.16
C ARG A 69 -1.29 4.59 1.79
N LEU A 70 -1.63 5.66 1.09
CA LEU A 70 -0.97 6.03 -0.16
C LEU A 70 0.28 6.85 0.15
N ILE A 71 1.46 6.31 -0.17
CA ILE A 71 2.75 6.96 0.08
C ILE A 71 3.17 7.83 -1.10
N TRP A 72 2.98 7.33 -2.32
CA TRP A 72 3.33 8.06 -3.54
C TRP A 72 2.43 7.68 -4.70
N LYS A 73 2.18 8.66 -5.58
CA LYS A 73 1.49 8.48 -6.85
C LYS A 73 2.08 9.44 -7.88
N GLY A 74 2.45 8.90 -9.03
CA GLY A 74 2.95 9.71 -10.13
C GLY A 74 3.09 8.93 -11.43
N THR A 75 3.77 9.56 -12.37
CA THR A 75 4.08 9.02 -13.69
C THR A 75 5.58 8.83 -13.80
N VAL A 76 6.00 7.68 -14.36
CA VAL A 76 7.40 7.37 -14.66
C VAL A 76 7.58 7.17 -16.16
N LYS A 77 8.80 7.38 -16.65
CA LYS A 77 9.12 7.28 -18.08
C LYS A 77 9.00 5.85 -18.62
N GLN A 78 9.40 4.87 -17.82
CA GLN A 78 9.41 3.45 -18.18
C GLN A 78 8.85 2.61 -17.05
N ARG A 79 8.24 1.46 -17.38
CA ARG A 79 7.75 0.50 -16.39
C ARG A 79 8.91 -0.27 -15.80
N ALA A 80 8.99 -0.37 -14.48
CA ALA A 80 10.01 -1.15 -13.80
C ALA A 80 9.63 -2.64 -13.67
N PHE A 81 8.32 -2.96 -13.75
CA PHE A 81 7.81 -4.32 -13.50
C PHE A 81 7.05 -4.91 -14.69
N ASP A 82 7.34 -6.18 -15.00
CA ASP A 82 6.69 -6.93 -16.09
C ASP A 82 5.40 -7.62 -15.65
N LYS A 83 5.35 -8.05 -14.38
CA LYS A 83 4.21 -8.72 -13.75
C LYS A 83 4.12 -8.33 -12.28
N ILE A 84 2.99 -8.64 -11.63
CA ILE A 84 2.91 -8.52 -10.18
C ILE A 84 3.72 -9.66 -9.54
N GLN A 85 4.57 -9.35 -8.57
CA GLN A 85 5.34 -10.33 -7.81
C GLN A 85 5.11 -10.12 -6.31
N PHE A 86 5.09 -11.22 -5.56
CA PHE A 86 5.05 -11.21 -4.10
C PHE A 86 6.40 -11.69 -3.60
N LYS A 87 7.01 -10.95 -2.68
CA LYS A 87 8.31 -11.27 -2.09
C LYS A 87 8.20 -11.16 -0.58
N ALA A 88 8.42 -12.29 0.11
CA ALA A 88 8.70 -12.28 1.53
C ALA A 88 10.13 -11.75 1.72
N CYS A 89 10.26 -10.69 2.50
CA CYS A 89 11.49 -9.98 2.75
C CYS A 89 11.77 -10.04 4.26
N PRO A 90 12.64 -10.96 4.72
CA PRO A 90 12.93 -11.11 6.15
C PRO A 90 13.74 -9.95 6.73
N THR A 91 14.45 -9.20 5.89
CA THR A 91 15.26 -8.06 6.30
C THR A 91 15.03 -6.88 5.36
N GLU A 92 15.23 -5.67 5.89
CA GLU A 92 15.18 -4.42 5.12
C GLU A 92 16.14 -4.48 3.92
N LEU A 93 17.37 -4.95 4.13
CA LEU A 93 18.38 -5.04 3.08
C LEU A 93 17.94 -5.98 1.95
N TYR A 94 17.27 -7.09 2.27
CA TYR A 94 16.72 -7.98 1.25
C TYR A 94 15.55 -7.33 0.50
N ALA A 95 14.67 -6.61 1.21
CA ALA A 95 13.57 -5.88 0.59
C ALA A 95 14.10 -4.85 -0.40
N ARG A 96 15.01 -3.98 0.05
CA ARG A 96 15.67 -2.96 -0.77
C ARG A 96 16.35 -3.56 -1.99
N GLU A 97 16.99 -4.72 -1.86
CA GLU A 97 17.60 -5.44 -2.98
C GLU A 97 16.59 -5.88 -4.05
N GLN A 98 15.37 -6.26 -3.68
CA GLN A 98 14.33 -6.61 -4.66
C GLN A 98 13.93 -5.41 -5.52
N PHE A 99 13.88 -4.21 -4.93
CA PHE A 99 13.59 -2.97 -5.65
C PHE A 99 14.79 -2.48 -6.46
N ARG A 100 16.01 -2.61 -5.94
CA ARG A 100 17.26 -2.24 -6.64
C ARG A 100 17.46 -3.00 -7.94
N LYS A 101 17.08 -4.28 -8.00
CA LYS A 101 17.10 -5.08 -9.24
C LYS A 101 16.23 -4.49 -10.37
N ARG A 102 15.36 -3.55 -10.04
CA ARG A 102 14.44 -2.86 -10.95
C ARG A 102 14.72 -1.35 -11.02
N ASP A 103 15.82 -0.88 -10.45
CA ASP A 103 16.23 0.54 -10.41
C ASP A 103 15.20 1.46 -9.71
N VAL A 104 14.51 0.92 -8.70
CA VAL A 104 13.44 1.61 -7.97
C VAL A 104 13.53 1.44 -6.44
N GLU A 105 14.74 1.28 -5.90
CA GLU A 105 14.99 1.17 -4.46
C GLU A 105 14.47 2.37 -3.66
N HIS A 106 14.42 3.54 -4.27
CA HIS A 106 13.88 4.75 -3.67
C HIS A 106 12.40 4.63 -3.26
N TYR A 107 11.63 3.72 -3.88
CA TYR A 107 10.26 3.42 -3.42
C TYR A 107 10.24 2.72 -2.07
N TRP A 108 11.18 1.81 -1.85
CA TRP A 108 11.36 1.17 -0.56
C TRP A 108 11.84 2.17 0.48
N ASP A 109 12.89 2.94 0.16
CA ASP A 109 13.48 3.91 1.07
C ASP A 109 12.43 4.94 1.55
N LEU A 110 11.58 5.43 0.64
CA LEU A 110 10.47 6.34 0.98
C LEU A 110 9.44 5.69 1.90
N ALA A 111 9.01 4.46 1.57
CA ALA A 111 7.98 3.77 2.31
C ALA A 111 8.43 3.36 3.72
N TYR A 112 9.65 2.84 3.81
CA TYR A 112 10.24 2.36 5.05
C TYR A 112 10.58 3.51 6.00
N SER A 113 11.16 4.61 5.50
CA SER A 113 11.42 5.81 6.32
C SER A 113 10.13 6.37 6.91
N GLY A 114 9.07 6.44 6.10
CA GLY A 114 7.76 6.88 6.57
C GLY A 114 7.12 5.93 7.57
N ALA A 115 7.39 4.62 7.50
CA ALA A 115 6.87 3.64 8.44
C ALA A 115 7.58 3.73 9.80
N ILE A 116 8.90 3.88 9.81
CA ILE A 116 9.69 4.04 11.04
C ILE A 116 9.23 5.29 11.80
N LEU A 117 9.07 6.43 11.13
CA LEU A 117 8.64 7.66 11.81
C LEU A 117 7.27 7.49 12.50
N GLU A 118 6.31 6.84 11.82
CA GLU A 118 5.01 6.54 12.43
C GLU A 118 5.12 5.64 13.66
N THR A 119 6.05 4.66 13.65
CA THR A 119 6.27 3.80 14.83
C THR A 119 6.92 4.52 16.00
N LEU A 120 7.65 5.60 15.77
CA LEU A 120 8.27 6.41 16.83
C LEU A 120 7.29 7.42 17.44
N ASP A 121 6.32 7.87 16.65
CA ASP A 121 5.29 8.83 17.07
C ASP A 121 4.05 8.16 17.70
N SER A 122 3.96 6.82 17.68
CA SER A 122 2.87 6.00 18.24
C SER A 122 3.18 5.46 19.63
#